data_AF-A0A850S7D5-F1
#
_entry.id   AF-A0A850S7D5-F1
#
_cell.length_a   1.000
_cell.length_b   1.000
_cell.length_c   1.000
_cell.angle_alpha   90.00
_cell.angle_beta   90.00
_cell.angle_gamma   90.00
#
_symmetry.space_group_name_H-M   'P 1'
#
loop_
_entity.id
_entity.type
_entity.pdbx_description
1 polymer ?
#
loop_
_entity_poly.entity_id
_entity_poly.type
_entity_poly.pdbx_seq_one_letter_code
_entity_poly.pdbx_strand_id
1 'polypeptide(L)' 'MVRRLKIDRAVYLVDDSARTYRFLERNPDWQSLGSDENRKNKKSIDGYTRIFRDGSRKVFRCR' A
#
# COMPACT_ATOMS: atom_id res chain seq x y z
N MET A 1 -6.60 -12.77 -0.35
CA MET A 1 -5.22 -13.12 0.07
C MET A 1 -4.64 -11.91 0.77
N VAL A 2 -3.94 -12.10 1.90
CA VAL A 2 -3.36 -10.99 2.67
C VAL A 2 -1.84 -10.99 2.48
N ARG A 3 -1.27 -9.84 2.08
CA ARG A 3 0.18 -9.70 1.85
C ARG A 3 0.71 -8.36 2.35
N ARG A 4 2.02 -8.33 2.65
CA ARG A 4 2.74 -7.11 3.00
C ARG A 4 3.36 -6.49 1.76
N LEU A 5 3.28 -5.18 1.64
CA LEU A 5 3.74 -4.45 0.48
C LEU A 5 4.52 -3.20 0.90
N LYS A 6 5.76 -3.05 0.44
CA LYS A 6 6.59 -1.87 0.68
C LYS A 6 6.36 -0.85 -0.44
N ILE A 7 5.91 0.35 -0.10
CA ILE A 7 5.72 1.47 -1.04
C ILE A 7 6.31 2.72 -0.42
N ASP A 8 7.28 3.32 -1.12
CA ASP A 8 8.05 4.45 -0.63
C ASP A 8 8.46 4.21 0.83
N ARG A 9 8.07 5.14 1.71
CA ARG A 9 8.37 5.18 3.15
C ARG A 9 7.40 4.37 4.01
N ALA A 10 6.53 3.55 3.43
CA ALA A 10 5.48 2.83 4.18
C ALA A 10 5.41 1.34 3.82
N VAL A 11 5.06 0.54 4.82
CA VAL A 11 4.67 -0.86 4.65
C VAL A 11 3.16 -0.95 4.85
N TYR A 12 2.48 -1.54 3.88
CA TYR A 12 1.04 -1.76 3.89
C TYR A 12 0.72 -3.24 4.05
N LEU A 13 -0.32 -3.54 4.82
CA LEU A 13 -1.02 -4.81 4.74
C LEU A 13 -2.11 -4.68 3.69
N VAL A 14 -2.08 -5.52 2.68
CA VAL A 14 -3.00 -5.51 1.55
C VAL A 14 -3.86 -6.77 1.64
N ASP A 15 -5.16 -6.59 1.55
CA ASP A 15 -6.11 -7.69 1.35
C ASP A 15 -6.64 -7.60 -0.07
N ASP A 16 -6.12 -8.46 -0.95
CA ASP A 16 -6.51 -8.50 -2.36
C ASP A 16 -7.96 -8.98 -2.55
N SER A 17 -8.51 -9.76 -1.60
CA SER A 17 -9.90 -10.25 -1.69
C SER A 17 -10.89 -9.12 -1.39
N ALA A 18 -10.60 -8.30 -0.38
CA ALA A 18 -11.41 -7.14 -0.05
C ALA A 18 -11.05 -5.89 -0.88
N ARG A 19 -9.96 -5.95 -1.68
CA ARG A 19 -9.32 -4.80 -2.34
C ARG A 19 -9.06 -3.64 -1.37
N THR A 20 -8.60 -3.97 -0.17
CA THR A 20 -8.28 -2.99 0.88
C THR A 20 -6.81 -2.97 1.23
N TYR A 21 -6.35 -1.85 1.79
CA TYR A 21 -5.01 -1.75 2.33
C TYR A 21 -5.01 -0.99 3.66
N ARG A 22 -4.07 -1.34 4.53
CA ARG A 22 -3.89 -0.74 5.84
C ARG A 22 -2.43 -0.41 6.07
N PHE A 23 -2.15 0.77 6.61
CA PHE A 23 -0.81 1.13 7.06
C PHE A 23 -0.39 0.24 8.23
N LEU A 24 0.77 -0.39 8.13
CA LEU A 24 1.39 -1.14 9.22
C LEU A 24 2.44 -0.30 9.92
N GLU A 25 3.47 0.09 9.18
CA GLU A 25 4.67 0.72 9.72
C GLU A 25 5.38 1.55 8.66
N ARG A 26 6.36 2.35 9.08
CA ARG A 26 7.27 3.03 8.14
C ARG A 26 8.24 2.01 7.55
N ASN A 27 8.54 2.14 6.27
CA ASN A 27 9.57 1.32 5.61
C ASN A 27 10.95 1.96 5.89
N PRO A 28 11.81 1.37 6.74
CA PRO A 28 13.13 1.92 7.02
C PRO A 28 14.05 1.85 5.79
N ASP A 29 13.87 0.83 4.95
CA ASP A 29 14.71 0.55 3.78
C ASP A 29 14.22 1.26 2.51
N TRP A 30 13.40 2.31 2.64
CA TRP A 30 12.77 2.95 1.50
C TRP A 30 13.75 3.54 0.48
N GLN A 31 14.95 3.90 0.93
CA GLN A 31 16.03 4.39 0.06
C GLN A 31 16.64 3.28 -0.80
N SER A 32 16.59 2.03 -0.31
CA SER A 32 17.07 0.84 -1.01
C SER A 32 15.99 0.16 -1.84
N LEU A 33 14.73 0.60 -1.72
CA LEU A 33 13.63 0.09 -2.52
C LEU A 33 13.82 0.54 -3.97
N GLY A 34 14.08 -0.41 -4.86
CA GLY A 34 14.29 -0.12 -6.27
C GLY A 34 13.09 0.62 -6.87
N SER A 35 13.35 1.64 -7.70
CA SER A 35 12.30 2.45 -8.34
C SER A 35 11.26 1.60 -9.08
N ASP A 36 11.70 0.52 -9.74
CA ASP A 36 10.82 -0.42 -10.42
C ASP A 36 9.96 -1.26 -9.48
N GLU A 37 10.53 -1.74 -8.38
CA GLU A 37 9.80 -2.49 -7.37
C GLU A 37 8.73 -1.61 -6.72
N ASN A 38 9.10 -0.39 -6.34
CA ASN A 38 8.18 0.59 -5.80
C ASN A 38 7.03 0.89 -6.78
N ARG A 39 7.34 1.10 -8.06
CA ARG A 39 6.33 1.35 -9.10
C ARG A 39 5.40 0.16 -9.30
N LYS A 40 5.93 -1.07 -9.33
CA LYS A 40 5.13 -2.30 -9.42
C LYS A 40 4.20 -2.43 -8.21
N ASN A 41 4.72 -2.17 -7.02
CA ASN A 41 3.96 -2.21 -5.78
C ASN A 41 2.82 -1.19 -5.78
N LYS A 42 3.10 0.07 -6.15
CA LYS A 42 2.07 1.12 -6.30
C LYS A 42 0.98 0.74 -7.30
N LYS A 43 1.36 0.23 -8.47
CA LYS A 43 0.40 -0.22 -9.49
C LYS A 43 -0.45 -1.40 -9.01
N SER A 44 0.14 -2.32 -8.25
CA SER A 44 -0.55 -3.53 -7.80
C SER A 44 -1.72 -3.28 -6.84
N ILE A 45 -1.71 -2.13 -6.15
CA ILE A 45 -2.78 -1.72 -5.23
C ILE A 45 -3.52 -0.47 -5.73
N ASP A 46 -3.34 -0.08 -6.98
CA ASP A 46 -4.07 1.04 -7.56
C ASP A 46 -5.59 0.76 -7.51
N GLY A 47 -6.36 1.73 -7.03
CA GLY A 47 -7.79 1.58 -6.79
C GLY A 47 -8.18 0.85 -5.50
N TYR A 48 -7.22 0.40 -4.67
CA TYR A 48 -7.54 -0.24 -3.40
C TYR A 48 -8.03 0.80 -2.39
N THR A 49 -8.85 0.39 -1.44
CA THR A 49 -9.47 1.31 -0.46
C THR A 49 -8.90 1.12 0.93
N ARG A 50 -8.50 2.22 1.57
CA ARG A 50 -8.23 2.27 3.01
C ARG A 50 -9.44 2.83 3.72
N ILE A 51 -9.91 2.11 4.74
CA ILE A 51 -10.98 2.55 5.63
C ILE A 51 -10.34 3.02 6.93
N PHE A 52 -10.66 4.24 7.35
CA PHE A 52 -10.20 4.81 8.61
C PHE A 52 -11.20 4.54 9.74
N ARG A 53 -10.78 4.77 10.99
CA ARG A 53 -11.61 4.49 12.18
C ARG A 53 -12.89 5.34 12.24
N ASP A 54 -12.85 6.52 11.62
CA ASP A 54 -13.98 7.44 11.49
C ASP A 54 -14.94 7.06 10.35
N GLY A 55 -14.71 5.93 9.67
CA GLY A 55 -15.50 5.50 8.52
C GLY A 55 -15.12 6.17 7.20
N SER A 56 -14.22 7.16 7.21
CA SER A 56 -13.72 7.78 5.98
C SER A 56 -12.97 6.77 5.12
N ARG A 57 -13.00 6.98 3.79
CA ARG A 57 -12.41 6.07 2.81
C ARG A 57 -11.41 6.82 1.93
N LYS A 58 -10.25 6.21 1.70
CA LYS A 58 -9.25 6.73 0.76
C LYS A 58 -8.85 5.66 -0.24
N VAL A 59 -9.11 5.95 -1.51
CA VAL A 59 -8.65 5.13 -2.63
C VAL A 59 -7.18 5.43 -2.90
N PHE A 60 -6.36 4.38 -2.99
CA PHE A 60 -4.98 4.51 -3.44
C PHE A 60 -4.96 4.83 -4.93
N ARG A 61 -4.23 5.87 -5.32
CA ARG A 61 -4.06 6.27 -6.73
C ARG A 61 -2.57 6.36 -7.03
N CYS A 62 -2.10 5.50 -7.92
CA CYS A 62 -0.74 5.58 -8.46
C CYS A 62 -0.70 6.75 -9.46
N ARG A 63 -0.17 7.90 -9.03
CA ARG A 63 0.25 8.98 -9.96
C ARG A 63 1.63 8.69 -10.50
#